data_AF-A0A954LSU8-F1
#
_entry.id   AF-A0A954LSU8-F1
#
_cell.length_a   1.000
_cell.length_b   1.000
_cell.length_c   1.000
_cell.angle_alpha   90.00
_cell.angle_beta   90.00
_cell.angle_gamma   90.00
#
_symmetry.space_group_name_H-M   'P 1'
#
loop_
_entity.id
_entity.type
_entity.pdbx_description
1 polymer ?
#
loop_
_entity_poly.entity_id
_entity_poly.type
_entity_poly.pdbx_seq_one_letter_code
_entity_poly.pdbx_strand_id
1 'polypeptide(L)'
;MSLFESRFLLFGTRFLHNRRIQGRRVAFVRVYGTLGFDGMRPPMSWVSRTETRKITVATRRPQLLLGPSFARAGVLDVFNQYRVWTHPGRKKIRKGDRRALLGFLARAKSLQDHEPLEFVNEYISRELALAIRLPVPPVAMVRRKGVEWHASLDCSISDDELPPINPNEVISHDKGLACGITLFDIWIANDDRKRCDAGFDREKKVVQIFDHGEALLSGSDPMSRLAQIEESDDIGIGRHHIFARELNTLSPMGTWNDRIQQIPEQFIASISQEAVQLGLNANQAEFVVGFLCRRRKLLRRLLLKNLDYFPKRNKLFADDLDWNKARVMIQQRSRGRRRTGQRRARRRLP
;
A
#
# COMPACT_ATOMS: atom_id res chain seq x y z
N MET A 1 -6.83 -21.95 12.33
CA MET A 1 -7.28 -20.68 11.70
C MET A 1 -6.84 -20.69 10.25
N SER A 2 -7.71 -21.12 9.33
CA SER A 2 -7.42 -21.11 7.89
C SER A 2 -7.66 -19.71 7.33
N LEU A 3 -6.62 -19.08 6.78
CA LEU A 3 -6.75 -17.87 5.99
C LEU A 3 -7.54 -18.21 4.71
N PHE A 4 -8.62 -17.48 4.45
CA PHE A 4 -9.38 -17.54 3.21
C PHE A 4 -8.59 -16.83 2.10
N GLU A 5 -8.19 -17.56 1.06
CA GLU A 5 -7.76 -16.97 -0.22
C GLU A 5 -8.99 -16.75 -1.12
N SER A 6 -9.42 -15.51 -1.25
CA SER A 6 -10.39 -15.10 -2.27
C SER A 6 -9.64 -14.80 -3.57
N ARG A 7 -9.67 -15.71 -4.54
CA ARG A 7 -9.14 -15.44 -5.89
C ARG A 7 -10.21 -14.72 -6.71
N PHE A 8 -10.01 -13.43 -6.97
CA PHE A 8 -10.79 -12.68 -7.95
C PHE A 8 -10.16 -12.87 -9.33
N LEU A 9 -10.94 -13.32 -10.32
CA LEU A 9 -10.55 -13.25 -11.72
C LEU A 9 -11.00 -11.90 -12.27
N LEU A 10 -10.04 -11.07 -12.71
CA LEU A 10 -10.32 -9.84 -13.46
C LEU A 10 -10.73 -10.20 -14.89
N PHE A 11 -11.88 -9.70 -15.37
CA PHE A 11 -12.42 -10.01 -16.70
C PHE A 11 -12.49 -8.82 -17.65
N GLY A 12 -12.13 -7.62 -17.19
CA GLY A 12 -12.03 -6.46 -18.09
C GLY A 12 -11.82 -5.15 -17.37
N THR A 13 -11.30 -4.18 -18.12
CA THR A 13 -11.11 -2.79 -17.69
C THR A 13 -11.86 -1.84 -18.60
N ARG A 14 -12.62 -0.90 -18.05
CA ARG A 14 -13.24 0.20 -18.81
C ARG A 14 -12.78 1.54 -18.26
N PHE A 15 -12.30 2.39 -19.12
CA PHE A 15 -11.95 3.76 -18.76
C PHE A 15 -13.21 4.62 -18.78
N LEU A 16 -13.41 5.40 -17.73
CA LEU A 16 -14.60 6.21 -17.52
C LEU A 16 -14.41 7.61 -18.11
N HIS A 17 -13.44 8.34 -17.56
CA HIS A 17 -13.07 9.68 -17.98
C HIS A 17 -11.64 9.99 -17.53
N ASN A 18 -11.00 10.95 -18.19
CA ASN A 18 -9.74 11.52 -17.74
C ASN A 18 -10.04 12.80 -16.95
N ARG A 19 -9.36 13.01 -15.82
CA ARG A 19 -9.33 14.30 -15.12
C ARG A 19 -7.88 14.73 -14.94
N ARG A 20 -7.65 16.03 -14.73
CA ARG A 20 -6.37 16.50 -14.21
C ARG A 20 -6.48 16.63 -12.70
N ILE A 21 -5.62 15.93 -11.97
CA ILE A 21 -5.46 16.07 -10.51
C ILE A 21 -4.03 16.55 -10.32
N GLN A 22 -3.84 17.70 -9.66
CA GLN A 22 -2.53 18.32 -9.44
C GLN A 22 -1.70 18.48 -10.74
N GLY A 23 -2.35 18.82 -11.85
CA GLY A 23 -1.70 18.99 -13.17
C GLY A 23 -1.43 17.70 -13.93
N ARG A 24 -1.51 16.53 -13.30
CA ARG A 24 -1.29 15.21 -13.93
C ARG A 24 -2.59 14.63 -14.47
N ARG A 25 -2.54 13.98 -15.64
CA ARG A 25 -3.70 13.27 -16.20
C ARG A 25 -3.91 11.96 -15.43
N VAL A 26 -5.03 11.87 -14.72
CA VAL A 26 -5.44 10.64 -14.04
C VAL A 26 -6.64 10.05 -14.78
N ALA A 27 -6.50 8.81 -15.22
CA ALA A 27 -7.61 8.06 -15.76
C ALA A 27 -8.36 7.33 -14.65
N PHE A 28 -9.68 7.46 -14.65
CA PHE A 28 -10.52 6.63 -13.79
C PHE A 28 -10.84 5.35 -14.55
N VAL A 29 -10.33 4.24 -14.04
CA VAL A 29 -10.52 2.92 -14.61
C VAL A 29 -11.48 2.14 -13.76
N ARG A 30 -12.41 1.48 -14.43
CA ARG A 30 -13.34 0.54 -13.84
C ARG A 30 -12.81 -0.86 -14.09
N VAL A 31 -12.49 -1.55 -13.02
CA VAL A 31 -12.01 -2.95 -13.07
C VAL A 31 -13.20 -3.84 -12.74
N TYR A 32 -13.50 -4.85 -13.58
CA TYR A 32 -14.62 -5.77 -13.34
C TYR A 32 -14.15 -7.21 -13.08
N GLY A 33 -14.83 -7.87 -12.15
CA GLY A 33 -14.83 -9.33 -12.01
C GLY A 33 -16.25 -9.88 -12.16
N THR A 34 -16.40 -11.11 -12.65
CA THR A 34 -17.68 -11.83 -12.60
C THR A 34 -17.72 -12.68 -11.34
N LEU A 35 -18.79 -12.53 -10.56
CA LEU A 35 -19.16 -13.47 -9.51
C LEU A 35 -20.17 -14.45 -10.12
N GLY A 36 -19.74 -15.70 -10.32
CA GLY A 36 -20.64 -16.79 -10.69
C GLY A 36 -21.30 -17.37 -9.43
N PHE A 37 -22.63 -17.36 -9.39
CA PHE A 37 -23.39 -18.07 -8.37
C PHE A 37 -23.93 -19.37 -8.98
N ASP A 38 -23.21 -20.47 -8.81
CA ASP A 38 -23.73 -21.79 -9.19
C ASP A 38 -24.70 -22.30 -8.11
N GLY A 39 -25.93 -22.57 -8.52
CA GLY A 39 -26.94 -23.24 -7.68
C GLY A 39 -27.56 -22.41 -6.54
N MET A 40 -27.07 -21.20 -6.25
CA MET A 40 -27.66 -20.35 -5.21
C MET A 40 -28.53 -19.24 -5.78
N ARG A 41 -29.77 -19.13 -5.27
CA ARG A 41 -30.61 -17.94 -5.47
C ARG A 41 -29.94 -16.77 -4.74
N PRO A 42 -29.78 -15.59 -5.36
CA PRO A 42 -29.26 -14.42 -4.65
C PRO A 42 -30.17 -14.11 -3.44
N PRO A 43 -29.60 -13.68 -2.29
CA PRO A 43 -30.38 -13.39 -1.10
C PRO A 43 -31.47 -12.36 -1.42
N MET A 44 -32.70 -12.58 -0.93
CA MET A 44 -33.83 -11.67 -1.19
C MET A 44 -33.62 -10.25 -0.64
N SER A 45 -32.61 -10.02 0.19
CA SER A 45 -32.24 -8.70 0.74
C SER A 45 -31.66 -7.71 -0.27
N TRP A 46 -31.49 -8.10 -1.53
CA TRP A 46 -31.00 -7.21 -2.61
C TRP A 46 -32.13 -6.39 -3.26
N VAL A 47 -33.39 -6.61 -2.87
CA VAL A 47 -34.55 -5.82 -3.31
C VAL A 47 -35.04 -5.00 -2.14
N SER A 48 -34.72 -3.71 -2.18
CA SER A 48 -35.08 -2.63 -1.23
C SER A 48 -35.81 -3.06 0.06
N ARG A 49 -35.06 -3.18 1.14
CA ARG A 49 -35.34 -2.53 2.43
C ARG A 49 -34.06 -2.55 3.26
N THR A 50 -33.75 -1.40 3.83
CA THR A 50 -32.67 -1.13 4.77
C THR A 50 -32.64 -2.17 5.88
N GLU A 51 -31.65 -3.06 5.89
CA GLU A 51 -31.11 -3.68 7.11
C GLU A 51 -29.79 -4.43 6.84
N THR A 52 -28.80 -4.09 7.65
CA THR A 52 -27.41 -4.58 7.64
C THR A 52 -27.33 -6.01 8.18
N ARG A 53 -26.99 -7.02 7.35
CA ARG A 53 -26.48 -8.32 7.82
C ARG A 53 -25.36 -8.89 6.96
N LYS A 54 -24.41 -9.53 7.64
CA LYS A 54 -23.17 -10.16 7.14
C LYS A 54 -23.44 -11.17 6.02
N ILE A 55 -22.68 -11.06 4.93
CA ILE A 55 -22.66 -12.01 3.82
C ILE A 55 -21.59 -13.08 4.09
N THR A 56 -21.96 -14.36 3.99
CA THR A 56 -21.04 -15.50 3.98
C THR A 56 -21.03 -16.09 2.56
N VAL A 57 -19.88 -16.15 1.91
CA VAL A 57 -19.73 -16.70 0.54
C VAL A 57 -19.15 -18.11 0.63
N ALA A 58 -19.87 -19.11 0.09
CA ALA A 58 -19.36 -20.46 -0.12
C ALA A 58 -18.80 -20.59 -1.55
N THR A 59 -17.64 -21.25 -1.70
CA THR A 59 -16.88 -21.29 -2.96
C THR A 59 -16.90 -22.65 -3.65
N ARG A 60 -17.08 -22.67 -4.98
CA ARG A 60 -16.53 -23.66 -5.93
C ARG A 60 -16.14 -22.95 -7.25
N ARG A 61 -15.25 -23.61 -8.02
CA ARG A 61 -14.42 -23.05 -9.11
C ARG A 61 -15.22 -22.29 -10.20
N PRO A 62 -14.78 -21.11 -10.67
CA PRO A 62 -15.44 -20.38 -11.76
C PRO A 62 -15.17 -20.99 -13.15
N GLN A 63 -16.15 -20.93 -14.05
CA GLN A 63 -15.97 -21.14 -15.51
C GLN A 63 -15.80 -19.81 -16.25
N LEU A 64 -14.92 -19.80 -17.25
CA LEU A 64 -14.48 -18.63 -18.02
C LEU A 64 -15.40 -18.38 -19.23
N LEU A 65 -15.85 -17.13 -19.44
CA LEU A 65 -16.50 -16.69 -20.70
C LEU A 65 -15.97 -15.29 -21.06
N LEU A 66 -15.31 -15.16 -22.21
CA LEU A 66 -14.77 -13.91 -22.76
C LEU A 66 -15.71 -13.37 -23.86
N GLY A 67 -15.94 -12.06 -23.93
CA GLY A 67 -16.67 -11.42 -25.03
C GLY A 67 -16.45 -9.89 -25.10
N PRO A 68 -16.59 -9.24 -26.28
CA PRO A 68 -15.90 -7.97 -26.58
C PRO A 68 -16.70 -6.67 -26.34
N SER A 69 -17.90 -6.68 -25.74
CA SER A 69 -18.81 -5.52 -25.81
C SER A 69 -19.32 -5.03 -24.45
N PHE A 70 -18.60 -4.07 -23.83
CA PHE A 70 -18.92 -3.53 -22.49
C PHE A 70 -19.33 -2.03 -22.39
N ALA A 71 -19.74 -1.41 -23.50
CA ALA A 71 -19.85 0.05 -23.62
C ALA A 71 -21.02 0.74 -22.88
N ARG A 72 -22.00 0.03 -22.29
CA ARG A 72 -23.25 0.65 -21.75
C ARG A 72 -23.75 0.11 -20.40
N ALA A 73 -22.86 -0.16 -19.44
CA ALA A 73 -23.25 -0.60 -18.09
C ALA A 73 -23.58 0.59 -17.16
N GLY A 74 -24.77 0.60 -16.56
CA GLY A 74 -25.21 1.58 -15.55
C GLY A 74 -24.79 1.18 -14.13
N VAL A 75 -24.50 2.17 -13.27
CA VAL A 75 -24.28 1.94 -11.82
C VAL A 75 -25.63 1.72 -11.17
N LEU A 76 -25.82 0.60 -10.48
CA LEU A 76 -27.06 0.34 -9.75
C LEU A 76 -27.01 0.78 -8.31
N ASP A 77 -25.86 0.54 -7.68
CA ASP A 77 -25.69 0.69 -6.25
C ASP A 77 -24.21 0.87 -5.91
N VAL A 78 -23.94 1.54 -4.79
CA VAL A 78 -22.60 1.81 -4.26
C VAL A 78 -22.55 1.27 -2.85
N PHE A 79 -21.82 0.16 -2.65
CA PHE A 79 -21.57 -0.41 -1.33
C PHE A 79 -20.15 -0.06 -0.91
N ASN A 80 -20.02 0.96 -0.06
CA ASN A 80 -18.73 1.49 0.41
C ASN A 80 -17.79 1.91 -0.74
N GLN A 81 -16.91 1.00 -1.18
CA GLN A 81 -15.86 1.16 -2.20
C GLN A 81 -16.16 0.35 -3.47
N TYR A 82 -17.17 -0.50 -3.41
CA TYR A 82 -17.57 -1.38 -4.48
C TYR A 82 -18.74 -0.76 -5.21
N ARG A 83 -18.64 -0.74 -6.53
CA ARG A 83 -19.76 -0.36 -7.37
C ARG A 83 -20.28 -1.63 -8.05
N VAL A 84 -21.58 -1.84 -7.95
CA VAL A 84 -22.26 -2.95 -8.61
C VAL A 84 -22.84 -2.42 -9.92
N TRP A 85 -22.47 -3.09 -11.02
CA TRP A 85 -22.93 -2.74 -12.36
C TRP A 85 -23.78 -3.85 -12.97
N THR A 86 -24.75 -3.41 -13.77
CA THR A 86 -25.47 -4.31 -14.68
C THR A 86 -24.61 -4.67 -15.87
N HIS A 87 -24.97 -5.76 -16.55
CA HIS A 87 -24.52 -6.00 -17.92
C HIS A 87 -24.84 -4.78 -18.82
N PRO A 88 -23.95 -4.44 -19.78
CA PRO A 88 -24.18 -3.43 -20.78
C PRO A 88 -25.56 -3.54 -21.44
N GLY A 89 -26.30 -2.43 -21.50
CA GLY A 89 -27.65 -2.40 -22.08
C GLY A 89 -28.79 -2.69 -21.11
N ARG A 90 -28.50 -3.07 -19.85
CA ARG A 90 -29.53 -3.24 -18.81
C ARG A 90 -29.51 -2.09 -17.81
N LYS A 91 -30.69 -1.53 -17.50
CA LYS A 91 -30.86 -0.46 -16.51
C LYS A 91 -31.07 -0.96 -15.06
N LYS A 92 -31.44 -2.23 -14.87
CA LYS A 92 -31.73 -2.84 -13.55
C LYS A 92 -31.24 -4.30 -13.52
N ILE A 93 -30.78 -4.79 -12.35
CA ILE A 93 -30.63 -6.23 -12.08
C ILE A 93 -32.02 -6.80 -11.89
N ARG A 94 -32.37 -7.85 -12.63
CA ARG A 94 -33.67 -8.52 -12.49
C ARG A 94 -33.55 -9.70 -11.53
N LYS A 95 -34.65 -10.02 -10.84
CA LYS A 95 -34.77 -11.24 -10.05
C LYS A 95 -34.50 -12.45 -10.97
N GLY A 96 -33.46 -13.22 -10.66
CA GLY A 96 -33.00 -14.35 -11.48
C GLY A 96 -31.74 -14.09 -12.31
N ASP A 97 -31.21 -12.87 -12.33
CA ASP A 97 -29.91 -12.60 -12.94
C ASP A 97 -28.81 -13.35 -12.16
N ARG A 98 -28.19 -14.33 -12.81
CA ARG A 98 -27.15 -15.19 -12.22
C ARG A 98 -25.76 -14.55 -12.20
N ARG A 99 -25.62 -13.34 -12.74
CA ARG A 99 -24.35 -12.64 -12.92
C ARG A 99 -24.51 -11.16 -12.62
N ALA A 100 -23.77 -10.68 -11.64
CA ALA A 100 -23.55 -9.25 -11.41
C ALA A 100 -22.08 -8.93 -11.70
N LEU A 101 -21.84 -7.76 -12.29
CA LEU A 101 -20.49 -7.24 -12.44
C LEU A 101 -20.17 -6.46 -11.18
N LEU A 102 -19.26 -6.99 -10.38
CA LEU A 102 -18.69 -6.25 -9.28
C LEU A 102 -17.45 -5.56 -9.79
N GLY A 103 -17.22 -4.34 -9.35
CA GLY A 103 -15.86 -3.90 -9.32
C GLY A 103 -15.65 -2.54 -8.73
N PHE A 104 -14.51 -1.99 -9.13
CA PHE A 104 -13.82 -1.01 -8.34
C PHE A 104 -13.47 0.20 -9.18
N LEU A 105 -13.47 1.36 -8.54
CA LEU A 105 -12.80 2.52 -9.08
C LEU A 105 -11.30 2.36 -8.82
N ALA A 106 -10.51 2.65 -9.85
CA ALA A 106 -9.07 2.72 -9.75
C ALA A 106 -8.60 4.04 -10.36
N ARG A 107 -7.58 4.62 -9.74
CA ARG A 107 -6.78 5.69 -10.32
C ARG A 107 -5.66 5.04 -11.12
N ALA A 108 -5.56 5.40 -12.40
CA ALA A 108 -4.55 4.84 -13.28
C ALA A 108 -3.62 5.92 -13.81
N LYS A 109 -2.31 5.64 -13.72
CA LYS A 109 -1.23 6.39 -14.37
C LYS A 109 -0.77 5.64 -15.61
N SER A 110 -0.63 6.33 -16.74
CA SER A 110 -0.17 5.77 -18.01
C SER A 110 1.35 5.86 -18.11
N LEU A 111 2.01 4.83 -18.63
CA LEU A 111 3.45 4.91 -18.90
C LEU A 111 3.82 6.01 -19.91
N GLN A 112 2.89 6.41 -20.79
CA GLN A 112 3.13 7.45 -21.80
C GLN A 112 2.96 8.88 -21.28
N ASP A 113 2.17 9.08 -20.22
CA ASP A 113 1.86 10.42 -19.69
C ASP A 113 2.83 10.83 -18.56
N HIS A 114 3.78 9.97 -18.21
CA HIS A 114 4.69 10.12 -17.07
C HIS A 114 6.13 9.78 -17.49
N GLU A 115 7.10 10.26 -16.72
CA GLU A 115 8.49 9.85 -16.92
C GLU A 115 8.61 8.34 -16.64
N PRO A 116 9.29 7.54 -17.49
CA PRO A 116 9.40 6.09 -17.31
C PRO A 116 9.88 5.69 -15.92
N LEU A 117 10.78 6.48 -15.32
CA LEU A 117 11.33 6.22 -13.99
C LEU A 117 10.32 6.48 -12.86
N GLU A 118 9.32 7.36 -13.04
CA GLU A 118 8.23 7.55 -12.06
C GLU A 118 7.46 6.23 -11.88
N PHE A 119 7.22 5.52 -12.98
CA PHE A 119 6.50 4.24 -12.97
C PHE A 119 7.32 3.12 -12.32
N VAL A 120 8.61 3.07 -12.63
CA VAL A 120 9.56 2.15 -11.99
C VAL A 120 9.64 2.41 -10.49
N ASN A 121 9.71 3.67 -10.07
CA ASN A 121 9.73 4.07 -8.66
C ASN A 121 8.48 3.61 -7.93
N GLU A 122 7.30 3.84 -8.51
CA GLU A 122 6.03 3.40 -7.92
C GLU A 122 6.00 1.89 -7.73
N TYR A 123 6.39 1.13 -8.76
CA TYR A 123 6.40 -0.33 -8.72
C TYR A 123 7.37 -0.88 -7.65
N ILE A 124 8.64 -0.48 -7.70
CA ILE A 124 9.66 -0.98 -6.74
C ILE A 124 9.27 -0.58 -5.31
N SER A 125 8.94 0.68 -5.09
CA SER A 125 8.60 1.19 -3.74
C SER A 125 7.36 0.49 -3.20
N ARG A 126 6.33 0.29 -4.02
CA ARG A 126 5.15 -0.46 -3.61
C ARG A 126 5.48 -1.89 -3.15
N GLU A 127 6.24 -2.64 -3.95
CA GLU A 127 6.55 -4.04 -3.61
C GLU A 127 7.36 -4.12 -2.31
N LEU A 128 8.30 -3.20 -2.10
CA LEU A 128 9.04 -3.10 -0.84
C LEU A 128 8.14 -2.72 0.35
N ALA A 129 7.23 -1.76 0.17
CA ALA A 129 6.27 -1.36 1.20
C ALA A 129 5.35 -2.53 1.60
N LEU A 130 4.83 -3.28 0.62
CA LEU A 130 4.02 -4.47 0.85
C LEU A 130 4.82 -5.56 1.58
N ALA A 131 6.08 -5.77 1.22
CA ALA A 131 6.95 -6.76 1.87
C ALA A 131 7.13 -6.49 3.37
N ILE A 132 7.18 -5.22 3.80
CA ILE A 132 7.20 -4.84 5.22
C ILE A 132 5.81 -4.64 5.85
N ARG A 133 4.74 -4.87 5.07
CA ARG A 133 3.33 -4.74 5.46
C ARG A 133 2.90 -3.30 5.76
N LEU A 134 3.45 -2.33 5.05
CA LEU A 134 2.85 -1.00 5.01
C LEU A 134 1.53 -1.02 4.22
N PRO A 135 0.57 -0.17 4.59
CA PRO A 135 -0.72 -0.12 3.93
C PRO A 135 -0.62 0.65 2.62
N VAL A 136 -0.40 -0.08 1.53
CA VAL A 136 -0.45 0.45 0.16
C VAL A 136 -1.75 -0.03 -0.49
N PRO A 137 -2.46 0.82 -1.26
CA PRO A 137 -3.61 0.38 -2.02
C PRO A 137 -3.29 -0.83 -2.91
N PRO A 138 -4.23 -1.76 -3.10
CA PRO A 138 -4.09 -2.79 -4.13
C PRO A 138 -3.87 -2.14 -5.50
N VAL A 139 -2.98 -2.71 -6.30
CA VAL A 139 -2.65 -2.23 -7.65
C VAL A 139 -2.76 -3.38 -8.62
N ALA A 140 -3.16 -3.07 -9.85
CA ALA A 140 -2.99 -3.93 -11.01
C ALA A 140 -2.27 -3.19 -12.14
N MET A 141 -1.41 -3.92 -12.84
CA MET A 141 -0.92 -3.53 -14.16
C MET A 141 -2.00 -3.84 -15.20
N VAL A 142 -2.40 -2.85 -15.99
CA VAL A 142 -3.46 -3.01 -17.00
C VAL A 142 -3.02 -2.45 -18.35
N ARG A 143 -3.19 -3.25 -19.42
CA ARG A 143 -2.87 -2.83 -20.78
C ARG A 143 -4.11 -2.32 -21.51
N ARG A 144 -4.04 -1.11 -22.07
CA ARG A 144 -5.12 -0.52 -22.88
C ARG A 144 -4.58 0.04 -24.18
N LYS A 145 -5.07 -0.47 -25.32
CA LYS A 145 -4.63 -0.05 -26.67
C LYS A 145 -3.10 -0.10 -26.84
N GLY A 146 -2.47 -1.15 -26.30
CA GLY A 146 -1.00 -1.32 -26.33
C GLY A 146 -0.22 -0.51 -25.30
N VAL A 147 -0.88 0.36 -24.50
CA VAL A 147 -0.23 1.17 -23.45
C VAL A 147 -0.40 0.50 -22.10
N GLU A 148 0.67 0.42 -21.31
CA GLU A 148 0.64 -0.05 -19.93
C GLU A 148 0.18 1.05 -18.97
N TRP A 149 -0.62 0.64 -17.98
CA TRP A 149 -1.13 1.52 -16.93
C TRP A 149 -0.93 0.88 -15.56
N HIS A 150 -0.55 1.70 -14.59
CA HIS A 150 -0.55 1.34 -13.18
C HIS A 150 -1.86 1.78 -12.56
N ALA A 151 -2.78 0.84 -12.33
CA ALA A 151 -4.10 1.11 -11.77
C ALA A 151 -4.13 0.76 -10.28
N SER A 152 -4.07 1.77 -9.42
CA SER A 152 -4.27 1.62 -7.97
C SER A 152 -5.75 1.76 -7.63
N LEU A 153 -6.25 0.89 -6.75
CA LEU A 153 -7.59 1.03 -6.19
C LEU A 153 -7.80 2.45 -5.66
N ASP A 154 -8.88 3.10 -6.08
CA ASP A 154 -9.23 4.40 -5.51
C ASP A 154 -9.76 4.16 -4.11
N CYS A 155 -9.02 4.68 -3.14
CA CYS A 155 -9.37 4.55 -1.74
C CYS A 155 -10.15 5.75 -1.23
N SER A 156 -10.52 6.71 -2.12
CA SER A 156 -11.57 7.66 -1.80
C SER A 156 -12.89 6.93 -1.61
N ILE A 157 -13.49 7.10 -0.44
CA ILE A 157 -14.76 6.45 -0.08
C ILE A 157 -15.94 7.22 -0.66
N SER A 158 -15.77 8.54 -0.83
CA SER A 158 -16.64 9.37 -1.64
C SER A 158 -15.97 9.67 -2.99
N ASP A 159 -16.76 10.10 -3.98
CA ASP A 159 -16.24 10.63 -5.26
C ASP A 159 -15.45 11.94 -5.08
N ASP A 160 -15.29 12.41 -3.84
CA ASP A 160 -14.48 13.56 -3.47
C ASP A 160 -13.02 13.15 -3.31
N GLU A 161 -12.11 14.10 -3.58
CA GLU A 161 -10.71 13.91 -3.25
C GLU A 161 -10.55 13.65 -1.75
N LEU A 162 -9.75 12.64 -1.40
CA LEU A 162 -9.40 12.40 0.01
C LEU A 162 -8.80 13.70 0.56
N PRO A 163 -9.32 14.21 1.70
CA PRO A 163 -8.74 15.41 2.29
C PRO A 163 -7.28 15.12 2.63
N PRO A 164 -6.37 16.12 2.48
CA PRO A 164 -4.97 15.95 2.83
C PRO A 164 -4.82 15.39 4.24
N ILE A 165 -3.91 14.43 4.42
CA ILE A 165 -3.75 13.75 5.70
C ILE A 165 -3.31 14.75 6.78
N ASN A 166 -3.92 14.65 7.96
CA ASN A 166 -3.45 15.34 9.15
C ASN A 166 -2.45 14.41 9.89
N PRO A 167 -1.14 14.72 9.90
CA PRO A 167 -0.15 13.84 10.52
C PRO A 167 -0.40 13.62 12.01
N ASN A 168 -0.94 14.62 12.73
CA ASN A 168 -1.23 14.50 14.16
C ASN A 168 -2.37 13.51 14.45
N GLU A 169 -3.37 13.41 13.57
CA GLU A 169 -4.44 12.41 13.71
C GLU A 169 -3.91 11.00 13.52
N VAL A 170 -3.05 10.79 12.51
CA VAL A 170 -2.41 9.50 12.26
C VAL A 170 -1.51 9.11 13.43
N ILE A 171 -0.67 10.04 13.91
CA ILE A 171 0.23 9.78 15.04
C ILE A 171 -0.55 9.49 16.33
N SER A 172 -1.69 10.16 16.54
CA SER A 172 -2.56 9.90 17.68
C SER A 172 -3.25 8.53 17.59
N HIS A 173 -3.58 8.10 16.37
CA HIS A 173 -4.22 6.82 16.12
C HIS A 173 -3.24 5.64 16.15
N ASP A 174 -2.18 5.69 15.33
CA ASP A 174 -1.14 4.68 15.21
C ASP A 174 0.22 5.34 14.94
N LYS A 175 0.86 5.74 16.03
CA LYS A 175 2.23 6.26 16.01
C LYS A 175 3.24 5.26 15.44
N GLY A 176 3.01 3.97 15.69
CA GLY A 176 3.90 2.91 15.22
C GLY A 176 3.93 2.88 13.70
N LEU A 177 2.78 2.99 13.06
CA LEU A 177 2.66 3.09 11.62
C LEU A 177 3.32 4.35 11.05
N ALA A 178 3.11 5.52 11.67
CA ALA A 178 3.78 6.76 11.23
C ALA A 178 5.32 6.63 11.26
N CYS A 179 5.89 6.05 12.32
CA CYS A 179 7.32 5.73 12.38
C CYS A 179 7.75 4.75 11.27
N GLY A 180 6.91 3.77 10.95
CA GLY A 180 7.17 2.80 9.89
C GLY A 180 7.20 3.42 8.51
N ILE A 181 6.23 4.29 8.21
CA ILE A 181 6.18 5.04 6.94
C ILE A 181 7.42 5.92 6.81
N THR A 182 7.76 6.69 7.85
CA THR A 182 8.98 7.53 7.80
C THR A 182 10.24 6.72 7.60
N LEU A 183 10.39 5.59 8.31
CA LEU A 183 11.59 4.76 8.14
C LEU A 183 11.67 4.11 6.76
N PHE A 184 10.52 3.74 6.20
CA PHE A 184 10.44 3.24 4.84
C PHE A 184 10.84 4.31 3.83
N ASP A 185 10.32 5.53 3.94
CA ASP A 185 10.69 6.65 3.07
C ASP A 185 12.19 6.99 3.18
N ILE A 186 12.79 6.87 4.37
CA ILE A 186 14.26 6.95 4.56
C ILE A 186 14.96 5.85 3.77
N TRP A 187 14.47 4.61 3.81
CA TRP A 187 15.09 3.48 3.12
C TRP A 187 15.07 3.62 1.60
N ILE A 188 13.96 4.12 1.04
CA ILE A 188 13.83 4.33 -0.41
C ILE A 188 14.25 5.73 -0.87
N ALA A 189 14.80 6.55 0.03
CA ALA A 189 15.21 7.93 -0.22
C ALA A 189 14.10 8.80 -0.87
N ASN A 190 12.89 8.70 -0.32
CA ASN A 190 11.74 9.49 -0.74
C ASN A 190 11.75 10.87 -0.06
N ASP A 191 12.27 11.85 -0.80
CA ASP A 191 12.36 13.23 -0.32
C ASP A 191 11.08 14.04 -0.48
N ASP A 192 10.10 13.53 -1.23
CA ASP A 192 8.89 14.27 -1.62
C ASP A 192 7.60 13.81 -0.92
N ARG A 193 7.68 12.98 0.14
CA ARG A 193 6.48 12.55 0.88
C ARG A 193 5.68 13.73 1.46
N LYS A 194 4.55 14.06 0.83
CA LYS A 194 3.61 15.15 1.13
C LYS A 194 2.27 14.65 1.67
N ARG A 195 1.43 15.59 2.12
CA ARG A 195 0.12 15.29 2.77
C ARG A 195 -0.91 14.70 1.82
N CYS A 196 -0.74 14.92 0.51
CA CYS A 196 -1.59 14.33 -0.52
C CYS A 196 -1.21 12.89 -0.86
N ASP A 197 -0.06 12.40 -0.41
CA ASP A 197 0.47 11.07 -0.79
C ASP A 197 0.09 9.99 0.23
N ALA A 198 -0.84 10.33 1.12
CA ALA A 198 -1.40 9.41 2.09
C ALA A 198 -2.85 9.79 2.37
N GLY A 199 -3.66 8.78 2.71
CA GLY A 199 -5.06 8.92 3.09
C GLY A 199 -5.30 8.35 4.48
N PHE A 200 -6.24 8.95 5.21
CA PHE A 200 -6.71 8.42 6.49
C PHE A 200 -8.23 8.35 6.53
N ASP A 201 -8.76 7.12 6.45
CA ASP A 201 -10.17 6.83 6.71
C ASP A 201 -10.40 6.90 8.23
N ARG A 202 -10.98 8.03 8.67
CA ARG A 202 -11.26 8.28 10.10
C ARG A 202 -12.30 7.33 10.69
N GLU A 203 -13.19 6.80 9.88
CA GLU A 203 -14.26 5.89 10.31
C GLU A 203 -13.70 4.49 10.52
N LYS A 204 -13.01 3.94 9.51
CA LYS A 204 -12.41 2.60 9.59
C LYS A 204 -11.07 2.59 10.32
N LYS A 205 -10.52 3.77 10.62
CA LYS A 205 -9.18 3.94 11.19
C LYS A 205 -8.11 3.28 10.32
N VAL A 206 -8.21 3.47 9.01
CA VAL A 206 -7.27 2.90 8.04
C VAL A 206 -6.45 4.02 7.41
N VAL A 207 -5.14 3.93 7.57
CA VAL A 207 -4.16 4.78 6.88
C VAL A 207 -3.68 4.04 5.65
N GLN A 208 -3.44 4.75 4.55
CA GLN A 208 -2.79 4.22 3.37
C GLN A 208 -1.80 5.22 2.80
N ILE A 209 -0.71 4.73 2.21
CA ILE A 209 0.30 5.53 1.50
C ILE A 209 0.29 5.15 0.02
N PHE A 210 0.49 6.14 -0.84
CA PHE A 210 0.50 5.98 -2.29
C PHE A 210 1.40 7.08 -2.89
N ASP A 211 1.55 7.10 -4.21
CA ASP A 211 2.36 8.10 -4.92
C ASP A 211 3.85 8.07 -4.49
N HIS A 212 4.52 6.98 -4.82
CA HIS A 212 5.96 6.79 -4.61
C HIS A 212 6.79 7.16 -5.84
N GLY A 213 6.17 7.79 -6.85
CA GLY A 213 6.78 8.11 -8.13
C GLY A 213 8.06 8.96 -8.03
N GLU A 214 8.17 9.80 -7.00
CA GLU A 214 9.30 10.70 -6.78
C GLU A 214 10.36 10.16 -5.80
N ALA A 215 10.35 8.84 -5.51
CA ALA A 215 11.25 8.26 -4.51
C ALA A 215 12.68 7.96 -5.04
N LEU A 216 13.00 6.70 -5.37
CA LEU A 216 14.36 6.24 -5.64
C LEU A 216 15.03 6.92 -6.84
N LEU A 217 14.32 6.96 -7.97
CA LEU A 217 14.85 7.40 -9.26
C LEU A 217 14.25 8.73 -9.70
N SER A 218 14.13 9.68 -8.77
CA SER A 218 13.66 11.05 -9.06
C SER A 218 14.81 11.96 -9.51
N GLY A 219 14.43 12.98 -10.29
CA GLY A 219 15.34 13.98 -10.85
C GLY A 219 15.98 13.58 -12.18
N SER A 220 16.74 14.50 -12.77
CA SER A 220 17.38 14.31 -14.08
C SER A 220 18.57 13.36 -14.06
N ASP A 221 19.25 13.23 -12.92
CA ASP A 221 20.33 12.28 -12.68
C ASP A 221 20.13 11.54 -11.35
N PRO A 222 19.22 10.55 -11.32
CA PRO A 222 18.87 9.86 -10.09
C PRO A 222 20.05 9.08 -9.48
N MET A 223 20.96 8.58 -10.32
CA MET A 223 22.07 7.73 -9.87
C MET A 223 23.09 8.55 -9.09
N SER A 224 23.47 9.70 -9.63
CA SER A 224 24.36 10.64 -8.93
C SER A 224 23.70 11.18 -7.66
N ARG A 225 22.39 11.47 -7.68
CA ARG A 225 21.63 11.88 -6.48
C ARG A 225 21.71 10.83 -5.38
N LEU A 226 21.44 9.56 -5.72
CA LEU A 226 21.49 8.46 -4.75
C LEU A 226 22.91 8.21 -4.23
N ALA A 227 23.93 8.30 -5.09
CA ALA A 227 25.34 8.19 -4.66
C ALA A 227 25.71 9.31 -3.67
N GLN A 228 25.34 10.56 -3.97
CA GLN A 228 25.57 11.70 -3.09
C GLN A 228 24.86 11.53 -1.73
N ILE A 229 23.63 11.01 -1.72
CA ILE A 229 22.90 10.68 -0.49
C ILE A 229 23.65 9.64 0.35
N GLU A 230 24.28 8.62 -0.26
CA GLU A 230 25.09 7.65 0.47
C GLU A 230 26.38 8.26 1.02
N GLU A 231 27.11 9.05 0.21
CA GLU A 231 28.39 9.66 0.58
C GLU A 231 28.27 10.67 1.72
N SER A 232 27.18 11.44 1.75
CA SER A 232 26.92 12.45 2.78
C SER A 232 26.30 11.87 4.07
N ASP A 233 25.91 10.60 4.06
CA ASP A 233 24.97 10.00 5.03
C ASP A 233 23.66 10.81 5.18
N ASP A 234 23.16 11.39 4.09
CA ASP A 234 21.86 12.04 4.10
C ASP A 234 20.77 10.99 4.40
N ILE A 235 19.85 11.37 5.29
CA ILE A 235 18.69 10.58 5.65
C ILE A 235 17.73 10.38 4.45
N GLY A 236 17.90 11.15 3.37
CA GLY A 236 17.22 10.94 2.09
C GLY A 236 15.71 11.21 2.16
N ILE A 237 15.27 11.99 3.14
CA ILE A 237 13.91 12.52 3.21
C ILE A 237 13.96 14.04 3.22
N GLY A 238 12.98 14.69 2.62
CA GLY A 238 12.91 16.15 2.58
C GLY A 238 12.59 16.73 3.95
N ARG A 239 13.00 17.98 4.18
CA ARG A 239 12.72 18.72 5.43
C ARG A 239 11.22 18.91 5.71
N HIS A 240 10.36 18.66 4.71
CA HIS A 240 8.92 18.80 4.77
C HIS A 240 8.18 17.44 4.83
N HIS A 241 8.89 16.34 5.08
CA HIS A 241 8.28 15.01 5.22
C HIS A 241 7.14 15.04 6.25
N ILE A 242 5.96 14.54 5.85
CA ILE A 242 4.69 14.69 6.61
C ILE A 242 4.72 14.28 8.08
N PHE A 243 5.37 13.15 8.41
CA PHE A 243 5.40 12.62 9.77
C PHE A 243 6.65 12.99 10.56
N ALA A 244 7.83 13.09 9.94
CA ALA A 244 9.11 13.23 10.63
C ALA A 244 9.12 14.37 11.67
N ARG A 245 8.59 15.53 11.31
CA ARG A 245 8.53 16.70 12.20
C ARG A 245 7.52 16.60 13.33
N GLU A 246 6.53 15.74 13.18
CA GLU A 246 5.42 15.57 14.11
C GLU A 246 5.65 14.42 15.08
N LEU A 247 6.56 13.49 14.76
CA LEU A 247 6.90 12.37 15.62
C LEU A 247 7.56 12.82 16.92
N ASN A 248 6.91 12.50 18.04
CA ASN A 248 7.43 12.75 19.38
C ASN A 248 8.20 11.56 19.99
N THR A 249 8.28 10.43 19.29
CA THR A 249 9.12 9.29 19.64
C THR A 249 9.53 8.53 18.38
N LEU A 250 10.70 7.88 18.44
CA LEU A 250 11.23 7.03 17.39
C LEU A 250 11.29 5.55 17.81
N SER A 251 10.88 5.22 19.04
CA SER A 251 10.95 3.86 19.58
C SER A 251 10.33 2.79 18.66
N PRO A 252 9.16 3.04 18.01
CA PRO A 252 8.58 2.05 17.10
C PRO A 252 9.38 1.78 15.83
N MET A 253 10.29 2.68 15.41
CA MET A 253 11.20 2.42 14.28
C MET A 253 11.99 1.13 14.52
N GLY A 254 12.25 0.82 15.81
CA GLY A 254 12.65 -0.47 16.38
C GLY A 254 12.18 -1.71 15.61
N THR A 255 10.87 -1.81 15.47
CA THR A 255 10.23 -2.98 14.87
C THR A 255 10.28 -2.91 13.35
N TRP A 256 10.25 -1.71 12.78
CA TRP A 256 10.22 -1.51 11.33
C TRP A 256 11.58 -1.75 10.67
N ASN A 257 12.69 -1.29 11.26
CA ASN A 257 14.00 -1.66 10.72
C ASN A 257 14.22 -3.17 10.83
N ASP A 258 13.78 -3.84 11.91
CA ASP A 258 13.83 -5.31 11.98
C ASP A 258 13.07 -5.97 10.80
N ARG A 259 11.92 -5.43 10.38
CA ARG A 259 11.18 -5.90 9.19
C ARG A 259 11.93 -5.63 7.90
N ILE A 260 12.49 -4.43 7.74
CA ILE A 260 13.27 -4.06 6.55
C ILE A 260 14.52 -4.95 6.44
N GLN A 261 15.22 -5.22 7.55
CA GLN A 261 16.37 -6.15 7.60
C GLN A 261 16.01 -7.58 7.16
N GLN A 262 14.77 -8.00 7.38
CA GLN A 262 14.31 -9.37 7.04
C GLN A 262 13.99 -9.56 5.56
N ILE A 263 13.92 -8.49 4.76
CA ILE A 263 13.68 -8.63 3.33
C ILE A 263 14.87 -9.35 2.68
N PRO A 264 14.68 -10.45 1.94
CA PRO A 264 15.79 -11.10 1.24
C PRO A 264 16.39 -10.19 0.16
N GLU A 265 17.71 -10.19 -0.01
CA GLU A 265 18.37 -9.47 -1.10
C GLU A 265 17.89 -9.95 -2.48
N GLN A 266 17.59 -11.24 -2.60
CA GLN A 266 17.02 -11.83 -3.82
C GLN A 266 15.64 -11.26 -4.16
N PHE A 267 14.84 -10.87 -3.16
CA PHE A 267 13.56 -10.23 -3.40
C PHE A 267 13.76 -8.84 -4.03
N ILE A 268 14.70 -8.05 -3.50
CA ILE A 268 15.06 -6.73 -4.03
C ILE A 268 15.60 -6.88 -5.47
N ALA A 269 16.49 -7.84 -5.70
CA ALA A 269 17.01 -8.14 -7.02
C ALA A 269 15.91 -8.54 -8.03
N SER A 270 14.96 -9.40 -7.62
CA SER A 270 13.85 -9.84 -8.47
C SER A 270 12.99 -8.65 -8.91
N ILE A 271 12.54 -7.81 -7.97
CA ILE A 271 11.68 -6.67 -8.33
C ILE A 271 12.41 -5.62 -9.17
N SER A 272 13.71 -5.39 -8.93
CA SER A 272 14.51 -4.49 -9.77
C SER A 272 14.71 -5.05 -11.18
N GLN A 273 14.86 -6.36 -11.31
CA GLN A 273 14.96 -7.02 -12.62
C GLN A 273 13.62 -7.02 -13.37
N GLU A 274 12.50 -7.20 -12.67
CA GLU A 274 11.16 -7.05 -13.26
C GLU A 274 10.92 -5.62 -13.76
N ALA A 275 11.40 -4.62 -13.02
CA ALA A 275 11.31 -3.22 -13.40
C ALA A 275 12.08 -2.88 -14.70
N VAL A 276 12.99 -3.74 -15.17
CA VAL A 276 13.63 -3.58 -16.49
C VAL A 276 12.59 -3.60 -17.61
N GLN A 277 11.53 -4.40 -17.47
CA GLN A 277 10.42 -4.45 -18.42
C GLN A 277 9.57 -3.18 -18.42
N LEU A 278 9.71 -2.35 -17.38
CA LEU A 278 8.97 -1.09 -17.19
C LEU A 278 9.79 0.14 -17.61
N GLY A 279 11.02 -0.06 -18.13
CA GLY A 279 11.88 1.02 -18.65
C GLY A 279 13.15 1.26 -17.85
N LEU A 280 13.41 0.51 -16.77
CA LEU A 280 14.69 0.55 -16.08
C LEU A 280 15.76 -0.16 -16.94
N ASN A 281 16.98 0.38 -17.06
CA ASN A 281 18.04 -0.38 -17.71
C ASN A 281 18.73 -1.34 -16.70
N ALA A 282 19.46 -2.34 -17.20
CA ALA A 282 20.08 -3.37 -16.37
C ALA A 282 21.10 -2.79 -15.35
N ASN A 283 21.91 -1.82 -15.76
CA ASN A 283 22.90 -1.18 -14.90
C ASN A 283 22.22 -0.37 -13.77
N GLN A 284 21.13 0.33 -14.09
CA GLN A 284 20.31 1.02 -13.10
C GLN A 284 19.67 0.05 -12.12
N ALA A 285 19.17 -1.10 -12.60
CA ALA A 285 18.61 -2.14 -11.74
C ALA A 285 19.65 -2.67 -10.75
N GLU A 286 20.86 -3.01 -11.22
CA GLU A 286 21.96 -3.47 -10.37
C GLU A 286 22.34 -2.41 -9.32
N PHE A 287 22.47 -1.14 -9.73
CA PHE A 287 22.76 -0.06 -8.80
C PHE A 287 21.66 0.09 -7.75
N VAL A 288 20.38 0.07 -8.14
CA VAL A 288 19.24 0.18 -7.21
C VAL A 288 19.28 -0.93 -6.17
N VAL A 289 19.58 -2.17 -6.58
CA VAL A 289 19.77 -3.30 -5.65
C VAL A 289 20.89 -3.01 -4.66
N GLY A 290 22.05 -2.58 -5.17
CA GLY A 290 23.21 -2.24 -4.34
C GLY A 290 22.89 -1.13 -3.33
N PHE A 291 22.30 -0.04 -3.80
CA PHE A 291 21.87 1.11 -2.99
C PHE A 291 20.90 0.68 -1.89
N LEU A 292 19.79 0.00 -2.23
CA LEU A 292 18.79 -0.43 -1.27
C LEU A 292 19.36 -1.39 -0.21
N CYS A 293 20.26 -2.30 -0.61
CA CYS A 293 20.89 -3.25 0.29
C CYS A 293 21.89 -2.59 1.25
N ARG A 294 22.71 -1.64 0.76
CA ARG A 294 23.60 -0.84 1.59
C ARG A 294 22.81 0.05 2.54
N ARG A 295 21.87 0.82 2.02
CA ARG A 295 21.02 1.74 2.78
C ARG A 295 20.24 1.05 3.88
N ARG A 296 19.69 -0.14 3.60
CA ARG A 296 19.09 -1.03 4.60
C ARG A 296 20.02 -1.25 5.79
N LYS A 297 21.27 -1.63 5.56
CA LYS A 297 22.26 -1.88 6.63
C LYS A 297 22.58 -0.61 7.43
N LEU A 298 22.44 0.56 6.82
CA LEU A 298 22.78 1.87 7.39
C LEU A 298 21.63 2.58 8.11
N LEU A 299 20.37 2.12 8.00
CA LEU A 299 19.19 2.82 8.51
C LEU A 299 19.33 3.31 9.96
N ARG A 300 19.85 2.46 10.86
CA ARG A 300 20.06 2.85 12.27
C ARG A 300 21.07 4.00 12.40
N ARG A 301 22.18 3.94 11.66
CA ARG A 301 23.20 4.99 11.65
C ARG A 301 22.64 6.30 11.10
N LEU A 302 21.91 6.23 9.99
CA LEU A 302 21.29 7.38 9.34
C LEU A 302 20.31 8.09 10.30
N LEU A 303 19.47 7.33 11.02
CA LEU A 303 18.56 7.90 12.02
C LEU A 303 19.30 8.63 13.16
N LEU A 304 20.38 8.02 13.68
CA LEU A 304 21.15 8.58 14.79
C LEU A 304 21.93 9.84 14.39
N LYS A 305 22.45 9.89 13.17
CA LYS A 305 23.20 11.05 12.64
C LYS A 305 22.27 12.24 12.34
N ASN A 306 21.03 11.97 11.94
CA ASN A 306 20.08 12.97 11.43
C ASN A 306 18.88 13.18 12.36
N LEU A 307 19.12 13.23 13.67
CA LEU A 307 18.07 13.39 14.67
C LEU A 307 17.37 14.77 14.60
N ASP A 308 18.00 15.77 14.00
CA ASP A 308 17.47 17.12 13.76
C ASP A 308 16.21 17.14 12.89
N TYR A 309 16.00 16.13 12.04
CA TYR A 309 14.75 15.92 11.30
C TYR A 309 13.54 15.63 12.19
N PHE A 310 13.77 15.28 13.47
CA PHE A 310 12.75 14.91 14.45
C PHE A 310 12.75 15.87 15.65
N PRO A 311 12.37 17.16 15.46
CA PRO A 311 12.49 18.19 16.49
C PRO A 311 11.57 17.95 17.71
N LYS A 312 10.44 17.25 17.54
CA LYS A 312 9.50 16.97 18.64
C LYS A 312 9.87 15.75 19.48
N ARG A 313 10.95 15.04 19.16
CA ARG A 313 11.38 13.85 19.93
C ARG A 313 11.74 14.25 21.37
N ASN A 314 11.39 13.41 22.33
CA ASN A 314 11.87 13.58 23.70
C ASN A 314 13.41 13.42 23.77
N LYS A 315 14.12 14.27 24.51
CA LYS A 315 15.59 14.22 24.61
C LYS A 315 16.09 12.94 25.28
N LEU A 316 15.26 12.28 26.08
CA LEU A 316 15.58 11.02 26.76
C LEU A 316 15.76 9.81 25.82
N PHE A 317 15.54 9.97 24.50
CA PHE A 317 15.52 8.86 23.53
C PHE A 317 16.88 8.33 23.06
N ALA A 318 18.00 8.99 23.36
CA ALA A 318 19.32 8.47 22.96
C ALA A 318 19.56 7.05 23.54
N ASP A 319 19.03 6.78 24.73
CA ASP A 319 19.14 5.49 25.42
C ASP A 319 18.16 4.42 24.89
N ASP A 320 17.01 4.83 24.34
CA ASP A 320 15.96 3.95 23.79
C ASP A 320 16.28 3.44 22.37
N LEU A 321 17.16 4.13 21.66
CA LEU A 321 17.79 3.62 20.43
C LEU A 321 18.92 2.63 20.74
N ASP A 322 18.98 2.07 21.95
CA ASP A 322 19.66 0.80 22.21
C ASP A 322 18.69 -0.38 21.92
N TRP A 323 18.50 -0.65 20.63
CA TRP A 323 17.65 -1.72 20.09
C TRP A 323 17.96 -3.09 20.70
N ASN A 324 19.21 -3.28 21.13
CA ASN A 324 19.65 -4.49 21.80
C ASN A 324 19.06 -4.60 23.21
N LYS A 325 19.00 -3.51 23.98
CA LYS A 325 18.28 -3.50 25.28
C LYS A 325 16.79 -3.75 25.10
N ALA A 326 16.15 -3.17 24.09
CA ALA A 326 14.73 -3.40 23.80
C ALA A 326 14.46 -4.89 23.46
N ARG A 327 15.31 -5.51 22.64
CA ARG A 327 15.24 -6.96 22.34
C ARG A 327 15.42 -7.81 23.60
N VAL A 328 16.42 -7.50 24.44
CA VAL A 328 16.67 -8.21 25.70
C VAL A 328 15.47 -8.07 26.64
N MET A 329 14.88 -6.88 26.78
CA MET A 329 13.69 -6.67 27.61
C MET A 329 12.45 -7.41 27.11
N ILE A 330 12.21 -7.47 25.79
CA ILE A 330 11.09 -8.25 25.21
C ILE A 330 11.29 -9.75 25.45
N GLN A 331 12.52 -10.26 25.29
CA GLN A 331 12.85 -11.66 25.59
C GLN A 331 12.71 -11.98 27.09
N GLN A 332 13.09 -11.06 27.97
CA GLN A 332 12.92 -11.22 29.43
C GLN A 332 11.44 -11.21 29.84
N ARG A 333 10.61 -10.30 29.28
CA ARG A 333 9.16 -10.24 29.56
C ARG A 333 8.41 -11.49 29.06
N SER A 334 8.77 -12.02 27.90
CA SER A 334 8.17 -13.26 27.36
C SER A 334 8.56 -14.51 28.17
N ARG A 335 9.81 -14.59 28.64
CA ARG A 335 10.26 -15.64 29.59
C ARG A 335 9.58 -15.52 30.95
N GLY A 336 9.39 -14.31 31.46
CA GLY A 336 8.69 -14.04 32.73
C GLY A 336 7.22 -14.48 32.72
N ARG A 337 6.47 -14.18 31.64
CA ARG A 337 5.07 -14.60 31.48
C ARG A 337 4.89 -16.12 31.36
N ARG A 338 5.84 -16.83 30.74
CA ARG A 338 5.82 -18.31 30.70
C ARG A 338 6.01 -18.94 32.08
N ARG A 339 6.88 -18.36 32.93
CA ARG A 339 7.12 -18.85 34.29
C ARG A 339 5.93 -18.62 35.24
N THR A 340 5.24 -17.48 35.15
CA THR A 340 4.04 -17.23 35.97
C THR A 340 2.83 -18.06 35.53
N GLY A 341 2.68 -18.34 34.22
CA GLY A 341 1.70 -19.28 33.71
C GLY A 341 1.90 -20.72 34.21
N GLN A 342 3.14 -21.23 34.16
CA GLN A 342 3.47 -22.58 34.65
C GLN A 342 3.32 -22.74 36.17
N ARG A 343 3.63 -21.70 36.97
CA ARG A 343 3.38 -21.73 38.42
C ARG A 343 1.89 -21.75 38.78
N ARG A 344 1.02 -21.12 37.98
CA ARG A 344 -0.44 -21.21 38.17
C ARG A 344 -1.00 -22.56 37.73
N ALA A 345 -0.46 -23.16 36.65
CA ALA A 345 -0.88 -24.49 36.20
C ALA A 345 -0.53 -25.59 37.22
N ARG A 346 0.63 -25.51 37.89
CA ARG A 346 1.04 -26.48 38.92
C ARG A 346 0.29 -26.37 40.24
N ARG A 347 -0.46 -25.29 40.49
CA ARG A 347 -1.30 -25.12 41.70
C ARG A 347 -2.76 -25.56 41.51
N ARG A 348 -3.11 -26.13 40.35
CA ARG A 348 -4.49 -26.55 40.00
C ARG A 348 -4.60 -28.02 39.59
N LEU A 349 -3.66 -28.86 40.00
CA LEU A 349 -3.82 -30.30 39.91
C LEU A 349 -4.01 -30.83 41.34
N PRO A 350 -5.15 -31.48 41.65
CA PRO A 350 -5.39 -32.09 42.95
C PRO A 350 -4.43 -33.25 43.22
#